data_AF-A0A2S2CV20-F1
#
_entry.id   AF-A0A2S2CV20-F1
#
_cell.length_a   1.000
_cell.length_b   1.000
_cell.length_c   1.000
_cell.angle_alpha   90.00
_cell.angle_beta   90.00
_cell.angle_gamma   90.00
#
_symmetry.space_group_name_H-M   'P 1'
#
loop_
_entity.id
_entity.type
_entity.pdbx_description
1 polymer ?
#
loop_
_entity_poly.entity_id
_entity_poly.type
_entity_poly.pdbx_seq_one_letter_code
_entity_poly.pdbx_strand_id
1 'polypeptide(L)'
;MPKRTPAAVAAPLAALLTATLAVAGCMMSSPAPDTEYRQALEKAIEAGRCEGPQVQAMWAAYHRWYAVSTSIGYYHPNSEAEALLRQGEMFRILGCANVARATYEMLLQRFPGPNFEFERDFASRALASLPPPVLPPVPQGGAGGVTAPTGSAVPPAPRPVVTPLTAPGRPRST
;
A
#
# COMPACT_ATOMS: atom_id res chain seq x y z
N MET A 1 20.47 77.32 -23.11
CA MET A 1 20.00 75.93 -23.35
C MET A 1 19.75 75.26 -22.00
N PRO A 2 18.80 74.33 -21.91
CA PRO A 2 17.59 74.46 -21.06
C PRO A 2 17.75 74.04 -19.58
N LYS A 3 17.19 74.84 -18.67
CA LYS A 3 16.68 74.41 -17.36
C LYS A 3 15.39 73.63 -17.61
N ARG A 4 15.34 72.36 -17.24
CA ARG A 4 14.11 71.58 -17.11
C ARG A 4 14.14 70.81 -15.81
N THR A 5 13.41 71.34 -14.83
CA THR A 5 12.96 70.63 -13.64
C THR A 5 11.80 69.72 -14.07
N PRO A 6 11.84 68.39 -13.86
CA PRO A 6 10.65 67.58 -14.00
C PRO A 6 9.76 67.73 -12.77
N ALA A 7 8.51 68.05 -13.06
CA ALA A 7 7.38 68.11 -12.14
C ALA A 7 7.19 66.77 -11.41
N ALA A 8 6.83 66.87 -10.14
CA ALA A 8 6.30 65.76 -9.35
C ALA A 8 5.00 65.26 -10.01
N VAL A 9 5.01 64.02 -10.47
CA VAL A 9 3.79 63.29 -10.85
C VAL A 9 3.37 62.50 -9.62
N ALA A 10 2.31 62.97 -8.96
CA ALA A 10 1.63 62.23 -7.91
C ALA A 10 0.97 60.99 -8.54
N ALA A 11 1.45 59.79 -8.18
CA ALA A 11 0.78 58.54 -8.50
C ALA A 11 -0.31 58.27 -7.46
N PRO A 12 -1.57 57.99 -7.86
CA PRO A 12 -2.60 57.58 -6.92
C PRO A 12 -2.38 56.12 -6.48
N LEU A 13 -1.95 55.95 -5.23
CA LEU A 13 -2.00 54.71 -4.46
C LEU A 13 -3.46 54.32 -4.21
N ALA A 14 -4.13 53.65 -5.16
CA ALA A 14 -5.50 53.18 -4.92
C ALA A 14 -5.97 51.98 -5.76
N ALA A 15 -5.07 51.17 -6.34
CA ALA A 15 -5.50 50.07 -7.24
C ALA A 15 -4.70 48.76 -7.11
N LEU A 16 -4.25 48.38 -5.91
CA LEU A 16 -3.54 47.11 -5.69
C LEU A 16 -4.16 46.17 -4.66
N LEU A 17 -5.33 46.50 -4.10
CA LEU A 17 -5.90 45.74 -2.97
C LEU A 17 -6.97 44.70 -3.34
N THR A 18 -7.30 44.51 -4.62
CA THR A 18 -8.30 43.52 -5.06
C THR A 18 -7.72 42.30 -5.78
N ALA A 19 -6.43 42.27 -6.10
CA ALA A 19 -5.82 41.17 -6.86
C ALA A 19 -5.25 40.03 -6.00
N THR A 20 -5.11 40.19 -4.68
CA THR A 20 -4.47 39.18 -3.81
C THR A 20 -5.44 38.15 -3.21
N LEU A 21 -6.76 38.37 -3.21
CA LEU A 21 -7.71 37.41 -2.64
C LEU A 21 -8.07 36.24 -3.57
N ALA A 22 -7.74 36.30 -4.86
CA ALA A 22 -8.06 35.21 -5.80
C ALA A 22 -7.04 34.07 -5.80
N VAL A 23 -5.83 34.27 -5.24
CA VAL A 23 -4.75 33.26 -5.25
C VAL A 23 -4.75 32.38 -3.99
N ALA A 24 -5.44 32.80 -2.92
CA ALA A 24 -5.52 32.03 -1.68
C ALA A 24 -6.53 30.85 -1.73
N GLY A 25 -7.39 30.79 -2.75
CA GLY A 25 -8.47 29.81 -2.85
C GLY A 25 -8.05 28.39 -3.28
N CYS A 26 -6.86 28.20 -3.85
CA CYS A 26 -6.38 26.89 -4.32
C CYS A 26 -5.40 26.19 -3.37
N MET A 27 -5.08 26.77 -2.21
CA MET A 27 -4.05 26.25 -1.29
C MET A 27 -4.61 25.40 -0.13
N MET A 28 -5.92 25.14 -0.07
CA MET A 28 -6.55 24.35 1.01
C MET A 28 -7.16 23.03 0.54
N SER A 29 -6.64 22.44 -0.55
CA SER A 29 -6.95 21.05 -0.87
C SER A 29 -6.19 20.16 0.10
N SER A 30 -6.91 19.43 0.97
CA SER A 30 -6.28 18.33 1.71
C SER A 30 -5.61 17.40 0.69
N PRO A 31 -4.35 16.98 0.91
CA PRO A 31 -3.67 16.09 -0.02
C PRO A 31 -4.54 14.85 -0.25
N ALA A 32 -4.55 14.37 -1.48
CA ALA A 32 -5.29 13.15 -1.83
C ALA A 32 -4.83 12.00 -0.90
N PRO A 33 -5.72 11.09 -0.49
CA PRO A 33 -5.42 10.08 0.53
C PRO A 33 -4.29 9.11 0.11
N ASP A 34 -3.97 9.03 -1.18
CA ASP A 34 -2.89 8.21 -1.76
C ASP A 34 -1.54 8.95 -1.84
N THR A 35 -1.47 10.24 -1.47
CA THR A 35 -0.26 11.07 -1.64
C THR A 35 0.97 10.44 -0.97
N GLU A 36 0.82 9.97 0.27
CA GLU A 36 1.93 9.34 1.01
C GLU A 36 2.40 8.06 0.31
N TYR A 37 1.46 7.25 -0.19
CA TYR A 37 1.78 6.03 -0.93
C TYR A 37 2.55 6.35 -2.21
N ARG A 38 2.11 7.34 -3.00
CA ARG A 38 2.80 7.74 -4.23
C ARG A 38 4.23 8.21 -3.98
N GLN A 39 4.44 9.01 -2.95
CA GLN A 39 5.78 9.48 -2.56
C GLN A 39 6.67 8.33 -2.07
N ALA A 40 6.12 7.39 -1.32
CA ALA A 40 6.86 6.24 -0.84
C ALA A 40 7.22 5.28 -1.99
N LEU A 41 6.32 5.10 -2.96
CA LEU A 41 6.57 4.33 -4.18
C LEU A 41 7.69 4.96 -5.02
N GLU A 42 7.63 6.27 -5.24
CA GLU A 42 8.68 7.02 -5.96
C GLU A 42 10.05 6.82 -5.30
N LYS A 43 10.15 7.01 -3.98
CA LYS A 43 11.38 6.78 -3.22
C LYS A 43 11.88 5.33 -3.28
N ALA A 44 10.98 4.35 -3.30
CA ALA A 44 11.34 2.94 -3.40
C ALA A 44 11.88 2.61 -4.80
N ILE A 45 11.29 3.19 -5.85
CA ILE A 45 11.75 3.08 -7.23
C ILE A 45 13.11 3.76 -7.40
N GLU A 46 13.26 4.99 -6.92
CA GLU A 46 14.53 5.75 -6.98
C GLU A 46 15.68 5.05 -6.24
N ALA A 47 15.37 4.41 -5.11
CA ALA A 47 16.36 3.63 -4.38
C ALA A 47 16.87 2.43 -5.20
N GLY A 48 16.08 1.93 -6.17
CA GLY A 48 16.45 0.82 -7.05
C GLY A 48 16.70 -0.50 -6.32
N ARG A 49 16.30 -0.61 -5.05
CA ARG A 49 16.49 -1.82 -4.23
C ARG A 49 15.20 -2.62 -4.15
N CYS A 50 15.34 -3.94 -4.20
CA CYS A 50 14.22 -4.86 -4.12
C CYS A 50 13.73 -5.09 -2.69
N GLU A 51 14.51 -4.69 -1.70
CA GLU A 51 14.22 -4.90 -0.28
C GLU A 51 14.78 -3.73 0.55
N GLY A 52 14.40 -3.71 1.83
CA GLY A 52 14.89 -2.74 2.80
C GLY A 52 13.91 -1.62 3.11
N PRO A 53 14.37 -0.57 3.82
CA PRO A 53 13.50 0.40 4.47
C PRO A 53 12.56 1.15 3.51
N GLN A 54 13.01 1.46 2.29
CA GLN A 54 12.19 2.19 1.31
C GLN A 54 11.02 1.33 0.79
N VAL A 55 11.28 0.07 0.46
CA VAL A 55 10.24 -0.88 0.03
C VAL A 55 9.27 -1.18 1.19
N GLN A 56 9.79 -1.33 2.41
CA GLN A 56 8.95 -1.50 3.60
C GLN A 56 8.07 -0.27 3.87
N ALA A 57 8.62 0.94 3.74
CA ALA A 57 7.86 2.18 3.91
C ALA A 57 6.77 2.35 2.85
N MET A 58 7.06 1.97 1.60
CA MET A 58 6.06 1.92 0.53
C MET A 58 4.90 0.98 0.86
N TRP A 59 5.18 -0.25 1.28
CA TRP A 59 4.13 -1.18 1.71
C TRP A 59 3.32 -0.66 2.89
N ALA A 60 3.99 -0.05 3.89
CA ALA A 60 3.30 0.55 5.03
C ALA A 60 2.41 1.74 4.63
N ALA A 61 2.85 2.56 3.68
CA ALA A 61 2.05 3.66 3.14
C ALA A 61 0.85 3.14 2.33
N TYR A 62 1.05 2.11 1.50
CA TYR A 62 -0.02 1.45 0.78
C TYR A 62 -1.09 0.87 1.73
N HIS A 63 -0.69 0.15 2.77
CA HIS A 63 -1.63 -0.44 3.73
C HIS A 63 -2.41 0.62 4.50
N ARG A 64 -1.77 1.75 4.86
CA ARG A 64 -2.47 2.89 5.48
C ARG A 64 -3.46 3.53 4.52
N TRP A 65 -3.04 3.81 3.29
CA TRP A 65 -3.93 4.34 2.26
C TRP A 65 -5.15 3.44 2.05
N TYR A 66 -4.94 2.12 1.98
CA TYR A 66 -6.02 1.14 1.89
C TYR A 66 -6.99 1.19 3.07
N ALA A 67 -6.46 1.16 4.31
CA ALA A 67 -7.27 1.18 5.52
C ALA A 67 -8.12 2.46 5.62
N VAL A 68 -7.53 3.61 5.25
CA VAL A 68 -8.25 4.89 5.21
C VAL A 68 -9.29 4.88 4.10
N SER A 69 -8.92 4.50 2.88
CA SER A 69 -9.82 4.59 1.73
C SER A 69 -11.05 3.70 1.90
N THR A 70 -10.86 2.45 2.35
CA THR A 70 -11.97 1.52 2.59
C THR A 70 -12.88 1.93 3.74
N SER A 71 -12.42 2.82 4.64
CA SER A 71 -13.25 3.37 5.71
C SER A 71 -14.12 4.57 5.28
N ILE A 72 -13.89 5.13 4.09
CA ILE A 72 -14.60 6.30 3.56
C ILE A 72 -15.54 5.83 2.45
N GLY A 73 -16.79 6.31 2.45
CA GLY A 73 -17.83 5.91 1.48
C GLY A 73 -17.54 6.26 0.00
N TYR A 74 -16.41 6.88 -0.30
CA TYR A 74 -15.94 7.26 -1.65
C TYR A 74 -14.74 6.43 -2.11
N TYR A 75 -14.51 5.26 -1.52
CA TYR A 75 -13.50 4.33 -2.02
C TYR A 75 -13.75 3.98 -3.49
N HIS A 76 -12.73 4.15 -4.33
CA HIS A 76 -12.75 3.75 -5.73
C HIS A 76 -11.83 2.53 -5.94
N PRO A 77 -12.39 1.30 -5.92
CA PRO A 77 -11.66 0.06 -6.15
C PRO A 77 -10.72 0.06 -7.36
N ASN A 78 -11.13 0.68 -8.46
CA ASN A 78 -10.33 0.75 -9.69
C ASN A 78 -9.01 1.49 -9.47
N SER A 79 -9.01 2.55 -8.66
CA SER A 79 -7.79 3.31 -8.36
C SER A 79 -6.77 2.48 -7.58
N GLU A 80 -7.22 1.58 -6.70
CA GLU A 80 -6.32 0.65 -6.01
C GLU A 80 -5.80 -0.44 -6.95
N ALA A 81 -6.66 -1.04 -7.77
CA ALA A 81 -6.24 -2.07 -8.73
C ALA A 81 -5.18 -1.52 -9.72
N GLU A 82 -5.41 -0.32 -10.26
CA GLU A 82 -4.44 0.37 -11.13
C GLU A 82 -3.14 0.71 -10.41
N ALA A 83 -3.22 1.14 -9.14
CA ALA A 83 -2.04 1.45 -8.32
C ALA A 83 -1.18 0.21 -8.09
N LEU A 84 -1.80 -0.94 -7.79
CA LEU A 84 -1.11 -2.22 -7.64
C LEU A 84 -0.48 -2.69 -8.95
N LEU A 85 -1.20 -2.60 -10.07
CA LEU A 85 -0.62 -2.93 -11.38
C LEU A 85 0.62 -2.12 -11.68
N ARG A 86 0.55 -0.80 -11.48
CA ARG A 86 1.67 0.10 -11.73
C ARG A 86 2.86 -0.22 -10.82
N GLN A 87 2.61 -0.44 -9.52
CA GLN A 87 3.67 -0.83 -8.59
C GLN A 87 4.35 -2.14 -9.02
N GLY A 88 3.56 -3.18 -9.32
CA GLY A 88 4.08 -4.48 -9.73
C GLY A 88 4.93 -4.37 -11.00
N GLU A 89 4.45 -3.60 -11.97
CA GLU A 89 5.15 -3.36 -13.23
C GLU A 89 6.47 -2.60 -13.04
N MET A 90 6.50 -1.56 -12.20
CA MET A 90 7.74 -0.83 -11.92
C MET A 90 8.80 -1.74 -11.28
N PHE A 91 8.43 -2.54 -10.28
CA PHE A 91 9.37 -3.47 -9.67
C PHE A 91 9.76 -4.62 -10.59
N ARG A 92 8.89 -5.05 -11.50
CA ARG A 92 9.23 -6.03 -12.54
C ARG A 92 10.31 -5.47 -13.47
N ILE A 93 10.16 -4.23 -13.94
CA ILE A 93 11.13 -3.54 -14.80
C ILE A 93 12.48 -3.36 -14.09
N LEU A 94 12.47 -3.06 -12.78
CA LEU A 94 13.67 -2.95 -11.95
C LEU A 94 14.34 -4.29 -11.64
N GLY A 95 13.78 -5.43 -12.07
CA GLY A 95 14.31 -6.76 -11.77
C GLY A 95 13.98 -7.28 -10.36
N CYS A 96 13.09 -6.61 -9.63
CA CYS A 96 12.66 -6.96 -8.29
C CYS A 96 11.50 -7.94 -8.29
N ALA A 97 11.76 -9.16 -8.77
CA ALA A 97 10.75 -10.20 -9.00
C ALA A 97 9.92 -10.56 -7.76
N ASN A 98 10.51 -10.56 -6.55
CA ASN A 98 9.78 -10.88 -5.32
C ASN A 98 8.75 -9.81 -4.95
N VAL A 99 9.10 -8.53 -5.09
CA VAL A 99 8.16 -7.41 -4.83
C VAL A 99 7.07 -7.35 -5.90
N ALA A 100 7.44 -7.54 -7.17
CA ALA A 100 6.49 -7.62 -8.27
C ALA A 100 5.49 -8.77 -8.04
N ARG A 101 5.99 -9.97 -7.69
CA ARG A 101 5.16 -11.13 -7.36
C ARG A 101 4.17 -10.83 -6.24
N ALA A 102 4.65 -10.33 -5.11
CA ALA A 102 3.79 -10.00 -3.97
C ALA A 102 2.71 -8.99 -4.34
N THR A 103 3.03 -8.02 -5.22
CA THR A 103 2.07 -7.02 -5.68
C THR A 103 0.98 -7.63 -6.57
N TYR A 104 1.34 -8.46 -7.54
CA TYR A 104 0.36 -9.12 -8.41
C TYR A 104 -0.50 -10.15 -7.66
N GLU A 105 0.08 -10.92 -6.74
CA GLU A 105 -0.66 -11.84 -5.88
C GLU A 105 -1.68 -11.09 -5.02
N MET A 106 -1.29 -9.95 -4.44
CA MET A 106 -2.19 -9.09 -3.68
C MET A 106 -3.34 -8.56 -4.55
N LEU A 107 -3.06 -8.15 -5.78
CA LEU A 107 -4.10 -7.70 -6.73
C LEU A 107 -5.12 -8.81 -6.98
N LEU A 108 -4.65 -10.02 -7.29
CA LEU A 108 -5.52 -11.17 -7.55
C LEU A 108 -6.36 -11.57 -6.33
N GLN A 109 -5.80 -11.46 -5.13
CA GLN A 109 -6.51 -11.74 -3.88
C GLN A 109 -7.56 -10.68 -3.55
N ARG A 110 -7.25 -9.39 -3.77
CA ARG A 110 -8.14 -8.28 -3.41
C ARG A 110 -9.25 -8.02 -4.40
N PHE A 111 -9.00 -8.27 -5.69
CA PHE A 111 -9.93 -7.94 -6.76
C PHE A 111 -10.34 -9.20 -7.52
N PRO A 112 -11.12 -10.13 -6.93
CA PRO A 112 -11.52 -11.37 -7.60
C PRO A 112 -12.68 -11.18 -8.61
N GLY A 113 -13.38 -10.04 -8.55
CA GLY A 113 -14.59 -9.80 -9.32
C GLY A 113 -14.36 -9.60 -10.83
N PRO A 114 -15.42 -9.76 -11.65
CA PRO A 114 -15.34 -9.62 -13.10
C PRO A 114 -15.04 -8.18 -13.56
N ASN A 115 -15.34 -7.18 -12.73
CA ASN A 115 -15.06 -5.78 -13.04
C ASN A 115 -13.56 -5.45 -13.13
N PHE A 116 -12.69 -6.37 -12.72
CA PHE A 116 -11.23 -6.22 -12.75
C PHE A 116 -10.57 -7.28 -13.65
N GLU A 117 -11.31 -7.83 -14.62
CA GLU A 117 -10.81 -8.90 -15.49
C GLU A 117 -9.50 -8.51 -16.18
N PHE A 118 -9.42 -7.27 -16.69
CA PHE A 118 -8.20 -6.76 -17.32
C PHE A 118 -7.00 -6.79 -16.38
N GLU A 119 -7.15 -6.26 -15.16
CA GLU A 119 -6.07 -6.18 -14.17
C GLU A 119 -5.66 -7.57 -13.68
N ARG A 120 -6.63 -8.46 -13.47
CA ARG A 120 -6.37 -9.85 -13.08
C ARG A 120 -5.64 -10.62 -14.17
N ASP A 121 -6.06 -10.47 -15.42
CA ASP A 121 -5.42 -11.10 -16.55
C ASP A 121 -3.99 -10.62 -16.73
N PHE A 122 -3.77 -9.30 -16.61
CA PHE A 122 -2.44 -8.72 -16.63
C PHE A 122 -1.58 -9.30 -15.49
N ALA A 123 -2.07 -9.25 -14.25
CA ALA A 123 -1.34 -9.75 -13.08
C ALA A 123 -1.00 -11.24 -13.20
N SER A 124 -1.94 -12.06 -13.70
CA SER A 124 -1.73 -13.51 -13.89
C SER A 124 -0.66 -13.80 -14.94
N ARG A 125 -0.70 -13.10 -16.09
CA ARG A 125 0.34 -13.22 -17.12
C ARG A 125 1.69 -12.73 -16.63
N ALA A 126 1.71 -11.60 -15.92
CA ALA A 126 2.93 -11.05 -15.36
C ALA A 126 3.55 -12.02 -14.36
N LEU A 127 2.76 -12.61 -13.44
CA LEU A 127 3.22 -13.64 -12.51
C LEU A 127 3.82 -14.85 -13.22
N ALA A 128 3.17 -15.35 -14.28
CA ALA A 128 3.67 -16.47 -15.06
C ALA A 128 5.01 -16.17 -15.77
N SER A 129 5.31 -14.89 -16.02
CA SER A 129 6.56 -14.45 -16.65
C SER A 129 7.71 -14.17 -15.67
N LEU A 130 7.43 -14.11 -14.36
CA LEU A 130 8.46 -13.85 -13.36
C LEU A 130 9.35 -15.09 -13.17
N PRO A 131 10.65 -14.91 -12.87
CA PRO A 131 11.52 -16.02 -12.48
C PRO A 131 10.94 -16.73 -11.23
N PRO A 132 11.33 -17.97 -10.92
CA PRO A 132 10.89 -18.65 -9.71
C PRO A 132 11.19 -17.85 -8.44
N PRO A 133 10.38 -17.96 -7.37
CA PRO A 133 10.67 -17.30 -6.10
C PRO A 133 12.01 -17.79 -5.53
N VAL A 134 12.90 -16.84 -5.25
CA VAL A 134 14.11 -17.12 -4.49
C VAL A 134 13.71 -17.18 -3.03
N LEU A 135 13.61 -18.39 -2.47
CA LEU A 135 13.36 -18.57 -1.05
C LEU A 135 14.63 -18.20 -0.27
N PRO A 136 14.52 -17.49 0.87
CA PRO A 136 15.67 -17.28 1.72
C PRO A 136 16.23 -18.64 2.19
N PRO A 137 17.55 -18.74 2.39
CA PRO A 137 18.15 -19.97 2.88
C PRO A 137 17.50 -20.34 4.23
N VAL A 138 16.88 -21.52 4.28
CA VAL A 138 16.34 -22.07 5.53
C VAL A 138 17.52 -22.24 6.47
N PRO A 139 17.48 -21.72 7.72
CA PRO A 139 18.51 -22.02 8.70
C PRO A 139 18.60 -23.54 8.82
N GLN A 140 19.69 -24.12 8.33
CA GLN A 140 20.03 -25.50 8.61
C GLN A 140 20.30 -25.56 10.11
N GLY A 141 19.27 -25.89 10.87
CA GLY A 141 19.38 -26.20 12.29
C GLY A 141 20.38 -27.34 12.41
N GLY A 142 21.62 -26.99 12.72
CA GLY A 142 22.71 -27.93 12.86
C GLY A 142 22.34 -29.00 13.87
N ALA A 143 22.22 -30.23 13.40
CA ALA A 143 22.45 -31.42 14.20
C ALA A 143 23.96 -31.50 14.51
N GLY A 144 24.47 -30.51 15.23
CA GLY A 144 25.77 -30.51 15.88
C GLY A 144 25.51 -30.70 17.36
N GLY A 145 25.70 -31.93 17.84
CA GLY A 145 25.46 -32.26 19.24
C GLY A 145 26.27 -31.38 20.18
N VAL A 146 25.58 -30.71 21.10
CA VAL A 146 26.11 -30.30 22.40
C VAL A 146 24.97 -30.44 23.42
N THR A 147 25.25 -31.27 24.42
CA THR A 147 24.59 -31.49 25.71
C THR A 147 23.49 -30.49 26.13
N ALA A 148 22.32 -31.03 26.47
CA ALA A 148 21.29 -30.32 27.22
C ALA A 148 21.76 -29.96 28.65
N PRO A 149 21.48 -28.73 29.14
CA PRO A 149 21.22 -28.51 30.53
C PRO A 149 19.71 -28.46 30.78
N THR A 150 19.31 -29.34 31.69
CA THR A 150 18.14 -29.35 32.55
C THR A 150 17.44 -28.00 32.77
N GLY A 151 16.11 -27.95 32.64
CA GLY A 151 15.29 -27.07 33.50
C GLY A 151 14.06 -26.43 32.87
N SER A 152 12.89 -26.78 33.43
CA SER A 152 11.59 -26.08 33.39
C SER A 152 10.69 -26.32 32.17
N ALA A 153 10.03 -27.47 32.19
CA ALA A 153 8.76 -27.68 31.52
C ALA A 153 7.66 -26.90 32.25
N VAL A 154 7.10 -25.89 31.59
CA VAL A 154 5.77 -25.34 31.92
C VAL A 154 4.73 -26.36 31.45
N PRO A 155 3.79 -26.84 32.28
CA PRO A 155 2.74 -27.75 31.81
C PRO A 155 1.79 -27.02 30.85
N PRO A 156 1.36 -27.65 29.74
CA PRO A 156 0.34 -27.07 28.87
C PRO A 156 -1.04 -27.10 29.55
N ALA A 157 -1.80 -26.02 29.34
CA ALA A 157 -3.18 -25.87 29.83
C ALA A 157 -4.13 -26.96 29.28
N PRO A 158 -5.12 -27.41 30.07
CA PRO A 158 -6.08 -28.42 29.61
C PRO A 158 -6.99 -27.88 28.51
N ARG A 159 -7.18 -28.68 27.46
CA ARG A 159 -8.13 -28.41 26.37
C ARG A 159 -9.57 -28.57 26.87
N PRO A 160 -10.52 -27.71 26.44
CA PRO A 160 -11.92 -27.88 26.77
C PRO A 160 -12.50 -29.14 26.09
N VAL A 161 -13.16 -29.97 26.89
CA VAL A 161 -13.94 -31.13 26.44
C VAL A 161 -15.22 -30.60 25.81
N VAL A 162 -15.43 -30.88 24.52
CA VAL A 162 -16.69 -30.61 23.82
C VAL A 162 -17.66 -31.73 24.18
N THR A 163 -18.70 -31.40 24.96
CA THR A 163 -19.82 -32.31 25.23
C THR A 163 -20.72 -32.38 23.98
N PRO A 164 -21.00 -33.57 23.40
CA PRO A 164 -21.96 -33.67 22.32
C PRO A 164 -23.38 -33.42 22.85
N LEU A 165 -24.06 -32.45 22.23
CA LEU A 165 -25.45 -32.10 22.50
C LEU A 165 -26.36 -33.21 21.96
N THR A 166 -27.02 -33.95 22.86
CA THR A 166 -28.04 -34.94 22.53
C THR A 166 -29.25 -34.26 21.88
N ALA A 167 -29.59 -34.66 20.65
CA ALA A 167 -30.80 -34.21 19.97
C ALA A 167 -32.06 -34.89 20.58
N PRO A 168 -33.14 -34.14 20.87
CA PRO A 168 -34.40 -34.73 21.30
C PRO A 168 -35.14 -35.38 20.13
N GLY A 169 -35.70 -36.56 20.40
CA GLY A 169 -36.35 -37.44 19.45
C GLY A 169 -37.60 -36.86 18.78
N ARG A 170 -37.79 -37.26 17.53
CA ARG A 170 -38.96 -36.98 16.70
C ARG A 170 -40.09 -37.95 17.05
N PRO A 171 -41.31 -37.51 17.39
CA PRO A 171 -42.42 -38.42 17.55
C PRO A 171 -42.88 -38.97 16.19
N ARG A 172 -43.19 -40.27 16.20
CA ARG A 172 -43.75 -41.05 15.10
C ARG A 172 -45.27 -40.79 15.08
N SER A 173 -45.80 -40.30 13.96
CA SER A 173 -47.25 -40.28 13.75
C SER A 173 -47.68 -41.56 13.05
N THR A 174 -48.62 -42.26 13.68
CA THR A 174 -49.51 -43.27 13.09
C THR A 174 -50.58 -42.61 12.24
#